data_AF-Q31B67-F1
#
_entry.id   AF-Q31B67-F1
#
_cell.length_a   1.000
_cell.length_b   1.000
_cell.length_c   1.000
_cell.angle_alpha   90.00
_cell.angle_beta   90.00
_cell.angle_gamma   90.00
#
_symmetry.space_group_name_H-M   'P 1'
#
loop_
_entity.id
_entity.type
_entity.pdbx_description
1 polymer ?
#
loop_
_entity_poly.entity_id
_entity_poly.type
_entity_poly.pdbx_seq_one_letter_code
_entity_poly.pdbx_strand_id
1 'polypeptide(L)' 'MALPELIYAPIDGGTIHRYEISGGKRKFLRFIGCYLGQCNFHKNIDDATDYIKNLKELQKIQNS' A
#
# COMPACT_ATOMS: atom_id res chain seq x y z
N MET A 1 -2.40 1.92 -20.12
CA MET A 1 -2.32 1.55 -18.69
C MET A 1 -2.91 2.72 -17.90
N ALA A 2 -3.85 2.46 -16.99
CA ALA A 2 -4.39 3.53 -16.14
C ALA A 2 -3.33 3.93 -15.10
N LEU A 3 -3.28 5.22 -14.76
CA LEU A 3 -2.43 5.70 -13.67
C LEU A 3 -2.93 5.14 -12.33
N PRO A 4 -2.03 4.77 -11.41
CA PRO A 4 -2.43 4.33 -10.10
C PRO A 4 -3.09 5.46 -9.31
N GLU A 5 -4.18 5.13 -8.64
CA GLU A 5 -4.97 6.09 -7.88
C GLU A 5 -4.56 6.06 -6.41
N LEU A 6 -4.18 7.20 -5.86
CA LEU A 6 -3.92 7.33 -4.43
C LEU A 6 -5.24 7.27 -3.66
N ILE A 7 -5.42 6.25 -2.83
CA ILE A 7 -6.66 6.03 -2.07
C ILE A 7 -6.49 6.18 -0.56
N TYR A 8 -5.25 6.23 -0.07
CA TYR A 8 -4.95 6.41 1.35
C TYR A 8 -3.62 7.15 1.51
N ALA A 9 -3.63 8.24 2.28
CA ALA A 9 -2.44 9.03 2.62
C ALA A 9 -2.65 9.73 3.97
N PRO A 10 -2.46 9.02 5.09
CA PRO A 10 -2.57 9.62 6.41
C PRO A 10 -1.44 10.63 6.67
N ILE A 11 -1.73 11.63 7.51
CA ILE A 11 -0.77 12.68 7.91
C ILE A 11 0.47 12.08 8.57
N ASP A 12 0.28 10.98 9.32
CA ASP A 12 1.34 10.24 10.00
C ASP A 12 2.25 9.45 9.03
N GLY A 13 2.12 9.66 7.72
CA GLY A 13 2.93 9.04 6.69
C GLY A 13 2.41 7.69 6.19
N GLY A 14 2.91 7.31 5.02
CA GLY A 14 2.50 6.12 4.28
C GLY A 14 1.46 6.44 3.22
N THR A 15 1.44 5.65 2.15
CA THR A 15 0.50 5.80 1.04
C THR A 15 -0.01 4.45 0.57
N ILE A 16 -1.28 4.39 0.16
CA ILE A 16 -1.81 3.25 -0.58
C ILE A 16 -2.26 3.71 -1.96
N HIS A 17 -1.72 3.08 -2.99
CA HIS A 17 -2.14 3.32 -4.37
C HIS A 17 -2.83 2.08 -4.96
N ARG A 18 -3.90 2.32 -5.70
CA ARG A 18 -4.71 1.31 -6.38
C ARG A 18 -4.26 1.16 -7.84
N TYR A 19 -3.99 -0.07 -8.25
CA TYR A 19 -3.59 -0.45 -9.60
C TYR A 19 -4.64 -1.37 -10.21
N GLU A 20 -5.07 -1.04 -11.42
CA GLU A 20 -5.77 -1.99 -12.27
C GLU A 20 -4.73 -2.63 -13.22
N ILE A 21 -4.34 -3.87 -12.92
CA ILE A 21 -3.35 -4.62 -13.71
C ILE A 21 -4.09 -5.54 -14.66
N SER A 22 -3.89 -5.36 -15.97
CA SER A 22 -4.40 -6.24 -17.00
C SER A 22 -3.49 -7.47 -17.17
N GLY A 23 -4.02 -8.67 -16.91
CA GLY A 23 -3.36 -9.94 -17.20
C GLY A 23 -4.14 -10.71 -18.27
N GLY A 24 -3.72 -10.60 -19.53
CA GLY A 24 -4.42 -11.19 -20.67
C GLY A 24 -5.83 -10.61 -20.85
N LYS A 25 -6.88 -11.45 -20.79
CA LYS A 25 -8.29 -11.02 -20.90
C LYS A 25 -8.90 -10.56 -19.56
N ARG A 26 -8.18 -10.68 -18.44
CA ARG A 26 -8.71 -10.36 -17.10
C ARG A 26 -8.03 -9.11 -16.54
N LYS A 27 -8.78 -8.36 -15.74
CA LYS A 27 -8.27 -7.22 -14.97
C LYS A 27 -8.24 -7.61 -13.49
N PHE A 28 -7.14 -7.27 -12.84
CA PHE A 28 -6.94 -7.53 -11.41
C PHE A 28 -6.72 -6.21 -10.71
N LEU A 29 -7.48 -5.97 -9.64
CA LEU A 29 -7.16 -4.90 -8.70
C LEU A 29 -6.01 -5.33 -7.79
N ARG A 30 -5.04 -4.43 -7.62
CA ARG A 30 -3.93 -4.55 -6.68
C ARG A 30 -3.74 -3.25 -5.94
N PHE A 31 -3.22 -3.34 -4.73
CA PHE A 31 -2.94 -2.19 -3.87
C PHE A 31 -1.45 -2.20 -3.54
N ILE A 32 -0.76 -1.09 -3.69
CA ILE A 32 0.61 -0.94 -3.17
C ILE A 32 0.53 -0.15 -1.87
N GLY A 33 1.03 -0.71 -0.78
CA GLY A 33 1.23 0.02 0.47
C GLY A 33 2.68 0.43 0.56
N CYS A 34 2.95 1.73 0.70
CA CYS A 34 4.30 2.27 0.85
C CYS A 34 4.41 3.01 2.18
N TYR A 35 5.48 2.77 2.93
CA TYR A 35 5.80 3.51 4.14
C TYR A 35 7.32 3.65 4.28
N LEU A 36 7.81 4.91 4.29
CA LEU A 36 9.22 5.29 4.48
C LEU A 36 10.23 4.46 3.67
N GLY A 37 9.93 4.27 2.38
CA GLY A 37 10.81 3.54 1.44
C GLY A 37 10.55 2.03 1.36
N GLN A 38 9.72 1.46 2.23
CA GLN A 38 9.24 0.09 2.09
C GLN A 38 7.92 0.05 1.35
N CYS A 39 7.87 -0.61 0.19
CA CYS A 39 6.67 -0.74 -0.63
C CYS A 39 6.34 -2.21 -0.87
N ASN A 40 5.07 -2.58 -0.71
CA ASN A 40 4.63 -3.95 -0.93
C ASN A 40 3.26 -4.04 -1.59
N PHE A 41 3.04 -5.09 -2.39
CA PHE A 41 1.79 -5.29 -3.13
C PHE A 41 0.84 -6.22 -2.37
N HIS A 42 -0.41 -5.79 -2.29
CA HIS A 42 -1.49 -6.46 -1.61
C HIS A 42 -2.67 -6.71 -2.57
N LYS A 43 -3.48 -7.72 -2.24
CA LYS A 43 -4.70 -8.04 -3.00
C LYS A 43 -5.86 -7.15 -2.57
N ASN A 44 -5.90 -6.77 -1.30
CA ASN A 44 -6.96 -5.99 -0.68
C ASN A 44 -6.40 -4.71 -0.05
N ILE A 45 -7.28 -3.74 0.18
CA ILE A 45 -6.95 -2.49 0.87
C ILE A 45 -6.67 -2.72 2.36
N ASP A 46 -7.37 -3.66 2.99
CA ASP A 46 -7.22 -3.97 4.42
C ASP A 46 -5.81 -4.51 4.69
N ASP A 47 -5.34 -5.49 3.89
CA ASP A 47 -3.98 -6.03 3.98
C ASP A 47 -2.91 -4.93 3.82
N ALA A 48 -3.12 -3.98 2.89
CA ALA A 48 -2.19 -2.87 2.66
C ALA A 48 -2.18 -1.89 3.85
N THR A 49 -3.35 -1.66 4.44
CA THR A 49 -3.51 -0.78 5.60
C THR A 49 -2.85 -1.39 6.83
N ASP A 50 -3.09 -2.68 7.08
CA ASP A 50 -2.48 -3.41 8.19
C ASP A 50 -0.98 -3.54 8.01
N TYR A 51 -0.48 -3.69 6.78
CA TYR A 51 0.96 -3.63 6.51
C TYR A 51 1.57 -2.28 6.94
N ILE A 52 0.96 -1.15 6.54
CA ILE A 52 1.45 0.18 6.94
C ILE A 52 1.39 0.38 8.46
N LYS A 53 0.31 -0.07 9.11
CA LYS A 53 0.19 -0.02 10.59
C LYS A 53 1.30 -0.83 11.27
N ASN A 54 1.54 -2.07 10.81
CA ASN A 54 2.59 -2.91 11.35
C ASN A 54 3.97 -2.28 11.17
N LEU A 55 4.26 -1.70 10.00
CA LEU A 55 5.54 -1.00 9.77
C LEU A 55 5.72 0.21 10.68
N LYS A 56 4.64 0.98 10.94
CA LYS A 56 4.65 2.09 11.90
C LYS A 56 5.00 1.63 13.30
N GLU A 57 4.36 0.55 13.76
CA GLU A 57 4.62 0.01 15.09
C GLU A 57 6.06 -0.52 15.21
N LEU A 58 6.56 -1.23 14.19
CA LEU A 58 7.96 -1.69 14.16
C LEU A 58 8.96 -0.53 14.21
N GLN A 59 8.68 0.59 13.55
CA GLN A 59 9.54 1.76 13.62
C GLN A 59 9.51 2.49 14.97
N LYS A 60 8.35 2.56 15.64
CA LYS A 60 8.28 3.13 17.00
C LYS A 60 9.17 2.34 17.97
N ILE A 61 9.21 1.02 17.82
CA ILE A 61 10.02 0.13 18.66
C ILE A 61 11.52 0.33 18.40
N GLN A 62 11.93 0.59 17.16
CA GLN A 62 13.35 0.78 16.82
C GLN A 62 13.94 2.13 17.24
N ASN A 63 13.09 3.12 17.52
CA ASN A 63 13.51 4.47 17.93
C ASN A 63 13.33 4.74 19.44
N SER A 64 13.04 3.71 20.25
CA SER A 64 12.88 3.80 21.72
C SER A 64 14.11 3.31 22.48
#